data_AF-A0A6I4IZ87-F1
#
_entry.id   AF-A0A6I4IZ87-F1
#
_cell.length_a   1.000
_cell.length_b   1.000
_cell.length_c   1.000
_cell.angle_alpha   90.00
_cell.angle_beta   90.00
_cell.angle_gamma   90.00
#
_symmetry.space_group_name_H-M   'P 1'
#
loop_
_entity.id
_entity.type
_entity.pdbx_description
1 polymer ?
#
loop_
_entity_poly.entity_id
_entity_poly.type
_entity_poly.pdbx_seq_one_letter_code
_entity_poly.pdbx_strand_id
1 'polypeptide(L)'
;MASPTAAQTPLCAWNGTSLSCPNQPVPQGPLTPAQPFKALPTPQQRLAELQAQADFDRTLIAARTAQDAKLLKVLEQADGLIAAGSCPDAETLVREKAPTEIATVTSRCAARK
;
A
#
# COMPACT_ATOMS: atom_id res chain seq x y z
N MET A 1 -18.38 15.87 -17.76
CA MET A 1 -18.60 16.75 -16.60
C MET A 1 -17.31 16.77 -15.77
N ALA A 2 -16.82 17.98 -15.48
CA ALA A 2 -15.63 18.36 -14.70
C ALA A 2 -14.27 17.72 -15.07
N SER A 3 -13.53 18.39 -15.97
CA SER A 3 -12.07 18.32 -15.98
C SER A 3 -11.52 18.94 -14.69
N PRO A 4 -10.57 18.32 -13.98
CA PRO A 4 -9.96 18.97 -12.82
C PRO A 4 -9.15 20.18 -13.31
N THR A 5 -9.54 21.37 -12.87
CA THR A 5 -8.73 22.58 -12.96
C THR A 5 -7.39 22.27 -12.30
N ALA A 6 -6.33 22.16 -13.11
CA ALA A 6 -4.97 22.20 -12.60
C ALA A 6 -4.82 23.53 -11.88
N ALA A 7 -4.66 23.49 -10.55
CA ALA A 7 -4.20 24.63 -9.80
C ALA A 7 -2.84 25.02 -10.41
N GLN A 8 -2.85 26.07 -11.22
CA GLN A 8 -1.65 26.66 -11.83
C GLN A 8 -0.80 27.13 -10.66
N THR A 9 0.12 26.26 -10.24
CA THR A 9 1.14 26.60 -9.27
C THR A 9 1.92 27.73 -9.92
N PRO A 10 1.97 28.95 -9.36
CA PRO A 10 2.72 30.03 -9.96
C PRO A 10 4.17 29.56 -10.03
N LEU A 11 4.62 29.23 -11.25
CA LEU A 11 5.93 28.67 -11.51
C LEU A 11 6.95 29.71 -11.09
N CYS A 12 7.58 29.48 -9.95
CA CYS A 12 8.75 30.21 -9.54
C CYS A 12 9.83 30.00 -10.61
N ALA A 13 10.25 31.08 -11.25
CA ALA A 13 11.22 31.02 -12.33
C ALA A 13 12.63 31.24 -11.78
N TRP A 14 13.56 30.36 -12.14
CA TRP A 14 14.97 30.51 -11.80
C TRP A 14 15.66 31.34 -12.89
N ASN A 15 16.24 32.49 -12.54
CA ASN A 15 16.91 33.39 -13.49
C ASN A 15 18.45 33.25 -13.50
N GLY A 16 18.98 32.18 -12.91
CA GLY A 16 20.42 31.91 -12.85
C GLY A 16 21.11 32.39 -11.59
N THR A 17 20.54 33.36 -10.87
CA THR A 17 21.08 33.85 -9.58
C THR A 17 20.04 33.88 -8.46
N SER A 18 18.75 33.89 -8.78
CA SER A 18 17.67 33.89 -7.79
C SER A 18 16.40 33.22 -8.33
N LEU A 19 15.62 32.65 -7.40
CA LEU A 19 14.28 32.17 -7.68
C LEU A 19 13.30 33.34 -7.54
N SER A 20 12.66 33.76 -8.64
CA SER A 20 11.66 34.82 -8.63
C SER A 20 10.26 34.21 -8.71
N CYS A 21 9.46 34.40 -7.66
CA CYS A 21 8.06 33.97 -7.60
C CYS A 21 7.16 35.22 -7.58
N PRO A 22 6.30 35.46 -8.58
CA PRO A 22 5.55 36.72 -8.70
C PRO A 22 4.49 36.94 -7.58
N ASN A 23 4.11 35.90 -6.84
CA ASN A 23 3.10 35.96 -5.77
C ASN A 23 3.65 35.73 -4.36
N GLN A 24 4.99 35.70 -4.16
CA GLN A 24 5.56 35.67 -2.82
C GLN A 24 6.36 36.94 -2.55
N PRO A 25 6.12 37.62 -1.41
CA PRO A 25 7.03 38.67 -0.97
C PRO A 25 8.40 38.04 -0.76
N VAL A 26 9.43 38.61 -1.40
CA VAL A 26 10.83 38.26 -1.15
C VAL A 26 11.03 38.36 0.37
N PRO A 27 11.50 37.30 1.05
CA PRO A 27 11.73 37.37 2.48
C PRO A 27 12.82 38.43 2.74
N GLN A 28 12.39 39.63 3.13
CA GLN A 28 13.26 40.72 3.55
C GLN A 28 13.60 40.53 5.02
N GLY A 29 14.81 40.03 5.24
CA GLY A 29 15.42 39.87 6.55
C GLY A 29 16.79 39.23 6.36
N PRO A 30 17.75 39.41 7.29
CA PRO A 30 18.98 38.65 7.24
C PRO A 30 18.60 37.17 7.15
N LEU A 31 19.12 36.47 6.14
CA LEU A 31 19.00 35.02 6.03
C LEU A 31 19.47 34.46 7.37
N THR A 32 18.54 34.03 8.21
CA THR A 32 18.90 33.31 9.43
C THR A 32 19.73 32.13 8.94
N PRO A 33 20.98 31.97 9.44
CA PRO A 33 21.82 30.87 9.01
C PRO A 33 20.99 29.61 9.15
N ALA A 34 20.83 28.91 8.02
CA ALA A 34 20.07 27.67 7.94
C ALA A 34 20.42 26.84 9.18
N GLN A 35 19.39 26.37 9.88
CA GLN A 35 19.59 25.43 10.99
C GLN A 35 20.64 24.41 10.56
N PRO A 36 21.60 24.04 11.42
CA PRO A 36 22.68 23.15 11.05
C PRO A 36 22.05 21.95 10.34
N PHE A 37 22.35 21.83 9.04
CA PHE A 37 21.89 20.71 8.23
C PHE A 37 22.24 19.48 9.06
N LYS A 38 21.23 18.74 9.54
CA LYS A 38 21.50 17.43 10.14
C LYS A 38 22.42 16.73 9.17
N ALA A 39 23.62 16.39 9.63
CA ALA A 39 24.64 15.81 8.77
C ALA A 39 23.98 14.70 7.97
N LEU A 40 24.08 14.78 6.64
CA LEU A 40 23.51 13.77 5.76
C LEU A 40 23.99 12.40 6.26
N PRO A 41 23.09 11.42 6.43
CA PRO A 41 23.46 10.12 6.98
C PRO A 41 24.59 9.53 6.13
N THR A 42 25.59 8.99 6.82
CA THR A 42 26.75 8.41 6.14
C THR A 42 26.29 7.26 5.23
N PRO A 43 27.06 6.91 4.19
CA PRO A 43 26.72 5.77 3.34
C PRO A 43 26.46 4.48 4.13
N GLN A 44 27.20 4.26 5.23
CA GLN A 44 26.99 3.11 6.12
C GLN A 44 25.66 3.19 6.90
N GLN A 45 25.26 4.37 7.37
CA GLN A 45 23.96 4.55 8.03
C GLN A 45 22.81 4.29 7.06
N ARG A 46 22.89 4.81 5.83
CA ARG A 46 21.88 4.54 4.80
C ARG A 46 21.80 3.05 4.45
N LEU A 47 22.93 2.37 4.36
CA LEU A 47 22.94 0.93 4.09
C LEU A 47 22.25 0.15 5.22
N ALA A 48 22.53 0.51 6.48
CA ALA A 48 21.89 -0.13 7.63
C ALA A 48 20.36 0.12 7.67
N GLU A 49 19.91 1.34 7.35
CA GLU A 49 18.48 1.68 7.25
C GLU A 49 17.79 0.90 6.13
N LEU A 50 18.41 0.82 4.94
CA LEU A 50 17.88 0.04 3.82
C LEU A 50 17.83 -1.45 4.13
N GLN A 51 18.85 -1.99 4.81
CA GLN A 51 18.88 -3.38 5.24
C GLN A 51 17.75 -3.68 6.24
N ALA A 52 17.57 -2.81 7.24
CA ALA A 52 16.50 -2.95 8.22
C ALA A 52 15.11 -2.91 7.58
N GLN A 53 14.90 -2.01 6.61
CA GLN A 53 13.66 -1.95 5.84
C GLN A 53 13.43 -3.23 5.03
N ALA A 54 14.46 -3.72 4.33
CA ALA A 54 14.36 -4.95 3.54
C ALA A 54 14.03 -6.18 4.40
N ASP A 55 14.60 -6.27 5.60
CA ASP A 55 14.34 -7.39 6.52
C ASP A 55 12.93 -7.31 7.14
N PHE A 56 12.43 -6.10 7.41
CA PHE A 56 11.03 -5.89 7.78
C PHE A 56 10.07 -6.31 6.66
N ASP A 57 10.33 -5.87 5.43
CA ASP A 57 9.48 -6.19 4.27
C ASP A 57 9.47 -7.69 3.98
N ARG A 58 10.63 -8.37 4.06
CA ARG A 58 10.71 -9.84 3.95
C ARG A 58 9.83 -10.54 4.98
N THR A 59 9.84 -10.05 6.22
CA THR A 59 9.04 -10.62 7.31
C THR A 59 7.55 -10.44 7.05
N LEU A 60 7.14 -9.26 6.57
CA LEU A 60 5.74 -9.00 6.19
C LEU A 60 5.30 -9.88 5.02
N ILE A 61 6.12 -10.04 3.99
CA ILE A 61 5.83 -10.90 2.84
C ILE A 61 5.72 -12.36 3.29
N ALA A 62 6.61 -12.84 4.15
CA ALA A 62 6.55 -14.20 4.68
C ALA A 62 5.27 -14.44 5.51
N ALA A 63 4.88 -13.48 6.36
CA ALA A 63 3.63 -13.57 7.12
C ALA A 63 2.40 -13.57 6.19
N ARG A 64 2.40 -12.71 5.16
CA ARG A 64 1.32 -12.62 4.18
C ARG A 64 1.17 -13.90 3.38
N THR A 65 2.27 -14.43 2.85
CA THR A 65 2.26 -15.70 2.09
C THR A 65 1.78 -16.87 2.94
N ALA A 66 2.13 -16.93 4.23
CA ALA A 66 1.62 -17.95 5.14
C ALA A 66 0.10 -17.82 5.39
N GLN A 67 -0.45 -16.60 5.44
CA GLN A 67 -1.88 -16.37 5.53
C GLN A 67 -2.60 -16.75 4.23
N ASP A 68 -2.08 -16.33 3.09
CA ASP A 68 -2.64 -16.64 1.78
C ASP A 68 -2.63 -18.17 1.52
N ALA A 69 -1.58 -18.89 1.95
CA ALA A 69 -1.53 -20.35 1.86
C ALA A 69 -2.60 -21.04 2.74
N LYS A 70 -2.92 -20.49 3.91
CA LYS A 70 -4.01 -20.99 4.76
C LYS A 70 -5.37 -20.74 4.10
N LEU A 71 -5.56 -19.54 3.55
CA LEU A 71 -6.77 -19.18 2.82
C LEU A 71 -6.99 -20.10 1.62
N LEU A 72 -5.95 -20.33 0.81
CA LEU A 72 -6.02 -21.21 -0.36
C LEU A 72 -6.48 -22.62 0.02
N LYS A 73 -5.93 -23.21 1.08
CA LYS A 73 -6.34 -24.55 1.56
C LYS A 73 -7.81 -24.62 1.97
N VAL A 74 -8.32 -23.57 2.62
CA VAL A 74 -9.74 -23.48 3.00
C VAL A 74 -10.61 -23.42 1.77
N LEU A 75 -10.22 -22.63 0.75
CA LEU A 75 -10.97 -22.52 -0.50
C LEU A 75 -10.93 -23.81 -1.32
N GLU A 76 -9.80 -24.51 -1.36
CA GLU A 76 -9.70 -25.83 -2.01
C GLU A 76 -10.62 -26.86 -1.35
N GLN A 77 -10.68 -26.88 -0.01
CA GLN A 77 -11.61 -27.74 0.72
C GLN A 77 -13.07 -27.36 0.46
N ALA A 78 -13.39 -26.07 0.47
CA ALA A 78 -14.72 -25.58 0.14
C ALA A 78 -15.12 -26.00 -1.28
N ASP A 79 -14.23 -25.85 -2.26
CA ASP A 79 -14.48 -26.26 -3.64
C ASP A 79 -14.72 -27.77 -3.78
N GLY A 80 -13.98 -28.58 -3.02
CA GLY A 80 -14.23 -30.02 -2.91
C GLY A 80 -15.63 -30.34 -2.38
N LEU A 81 -16.08 -29.63 -1.34
CA LEU A 81 -17.42 -29.77 -0.77
C LEU A 81 -18.51 -29.34 -1.78
N ILE A 82 -18.30 -28.24 -2.51
CA ILE A 82 -19.21 -27.79 -3.57
C ILE A 82 -19.31 -28.84 -4.68
N ALA A 83 -18.18 -29.40 -5.12
CA ALA A 83 -18.15 -30.44 -6.15
C ALA A 83 -18.84 -31.74 -5.71
N ALA A 84 -18.80 -32.07 -4.43
CA ALA A 84 -19.52 -33.19 -3.84
C ALA A 84 -21.02 -32.92 -3.59
N GLY A 85 -21.50 -31.69 -3.84
CA GLY A 85 -22.89 -31.29 -3.62
C GLY A 85 -23.21 -30.79 -2.21
N SER A 86 -22.22 -30.69 -1.33
CA SER A 86 -22.34 -30.25 0.07
C SER A 86 -22.14 -28.74 0.23
N CYS A 87 -22.99 -27.96 -0.43
CA CYS A 87 -22.92 -26.49 -0.37
C CYS A 87 -23.05 -25.87 1.04
N PRO A 88 -23.96 -26.34 1.92
CA PRO A 88 -24.05 -25.82 3.28
C PRO A 88 -22.76 -26.00 4.10
N ASP A 89 -22.04 -27.11 3.88
CA ASP A 89 -20.78 -27.39 4.57
C ASP A 89 -19.66 -26.49 4.05
N ALA A 90 -19.61 -26.25 2.73
CA ALA A 90 -18.67 -25.31 2.12
C ALA A 90 -18.85 -23.88 2.65
N GLU A 91 -20.10 -23.41 2.73
CA GLU A 91 -20.42 -22.08 3.26
C GLU A 91 -20.08 -21.95 4.75
N THR A 92 -20.30 -23.02 5.54
CA THR A 92 -19.97 -23.04 6.97
C THR A 92 -18.45 -22.98 7.17
N LEU A 93 -17.69 -23.81 6.45
CA LEU A 93 -16.23 -23.82 6.49
C LEU A 93 -15.64 -22.44 6.18
N VAL A 94 -16.13 -21.79 5.12
CA VAL A 94 -15.63 -20.48 4.68
C VAL A 94 -16.06 -19.38 5.64
N ARG A 95 -17.28 -19.42 6.20
CA ARG A 95 -17.71 -18.46 7.23
C ARG A 95 -16.81 -18.50 8.47
N GLU A 96 -16.35 -19.66 8.88
CA GLU A 96 -15.51 -19.83 10.06
C GLU A 96 -14.03 -19.52 9.82
N LYS A 97 -13.50 -19.85 8.63
CA LYS A 97 -12.04 -19.82 8.38
C LYS A 97 -11.59 -18.76 7.38
N ALA A 98 -12.50 -18.27 6.53
CA ALA A 98 -12.23 -17.34 5.44
C ALA A 98 -13.44 -16.41 5.16
N PRO A 99 -13.93 -15.66 6.15
CA PRO A 99 -15.22 -14.95 6.06
C PRO A 99 -15.28 -13.93 4.91
N THR A 100 -14.14 -13.41 4.46
CA THR A 100 -14.06 -12.49 3.31
C THR A 100 -14.47 -13.15 1.99
N GLU A 101 -14.39 -14.48 1.89
CA GLU A 101 -14.66 -15.24 0.66
C GLU A 101 -16.06 -15.85 0.61
N ILE A 102 -16.89 -15.61 1.62
CA ILE A 102 -18.22 -16.24 1.73
C ILE A 102 -19.11 -15.92 0.52
N ALA A 103 -19.06 -14.67 0.03
CA ALA A 103 -19.85 -14.26 -1.13
C ALA A 103 -19.46 -15.03 -2.40
N THR A 104 -18.16 -15.26 -2.60
CA THR A 104 -17.62 -16.05 -3.72
C THR A 104 -18.13 -17.49 -3.67
N VAL A 105 -18.08 -18.12 -2.49
CA VAL A 105 -18.51 -19.51 -2.29
C VAL A 105 -20.01 -19.65 -2.45
N THR A 106 -20.81 -18.77 -1.85
CA THR A 106 -22.27 -18.76 -2.01
C THR A 106 -22.68 -18.59 -3.47
N SER A 107 -21.99 -17.72 -4.23
CA SER A 107 -22.23 -17.55 -5.67
C SER A 107 -21.97 -18.84 -6.45
N ARG A 108 -20.85 -19.53 -6.18
CA ARG A 108 -20.51 -20.81 -6.82
C ARG A 108 -21.49 -21.92 -6.46
N CYS A 109 -21.98 -21.93 -5.23
CA CYS A 109 -23.02 -22.85 -4.79
C CYS A 109 -24.36 -22.66 -5.49
N ALA A 110 -24.77 -21.40 -5.70
CA ALA A 110 -25.98 -21.09 -6.46
C ALA A 110 -25.89 -21.54 -7.91
N ALA A 111 -24.71 -21.46 -8.54
CA ALA A 111 -24.48 -21.89 -9.92
C ALA A 111 -24.50 -23.42 -10.14
N ARG A 112 -24.51 -24.22 -9.07
CA ARG A 112 -24.60 -25.69 -9.14
C ARG A 112 -26.00 -26.26 -8.88
N LYS A 113 -26.95 -25.42 -8.46
CA LYS A 113 -28.37 -25.79 -8.33
C LYS A 113 -29.07 -25.71 -9.68
#